data_AF-A0A5C6CSB8-F1
#
_entry.id   AF-A0A5C6CSB8-F1
#
_cell.length_a   1.000
_cell.length_b   1.000
_cell.length_c   1.000
_cell.angle_alpha   90.00
_cell.angle_beta   90.00
_cell.angle_gamma   90.00
#
_symmetry.space_group_name_H-M   'P 1'
#
loop_
_entity.id
_entity.type
_entity.pdbx_description
1 polymer ?
#
loop_
_entity_poly.entity_id
_entity_poly.type
_entity_poly.pdbx_seq_one_letter_code
_entity_poly.pdbx_strand_id
1 'polypeptide(L)'
;MTKSFFIDGGHLTMQFSRHCCACIVALAFVHHAPAVTTSWISNVGGSFTDPLKWTNGVPQFNDTAVFNRNLNIQYNVTFPGRQALDPPIVYAMKQLRIGTSTVSFADSTNFGLLADNSLAVINPSGNQADRGIIVGDAAGQVAVLNTILKSFLAAAATIGDVAGSVGTVNVNGGVFSMAGSEFGDSIIIGNDGAGSRAVVAGDLRDRVVIHRRSTHKEKGKMT
;
A
#
# COMPACT_ATOMS: atom_id res chain seq x y z
N MET A 1 1.72 38.02 -40.85
CA MET A 1 2.13 37.76 -42.24
C MET A 1 1.47 36.49 -42.71
N THR A 2 0.60 36.63 -43.72
CA THR A 2 -0.30 35.62 -44.27
C THR A 2 0.48 34.48 -44.94
N LYS A 3 0.12 33.22 -44.67
CA LYS A 3 0.47 32.10 -45.56
C LYS A 3 -0.75 31.24 -45.81
N SER A 4 -1.08 31.17 -47.09
CA SER A 4 -2.23 30.49 -47.68
C SER A 4 -2.00 28.98 -47.75
N PHE A 5 -3.09 28.22 -47.62
CA PHE A 5 -3.14 26.78 -47.87
C PHE A 5 -3.57 26.54 -49.33
N PHE A 6 -2.87 25.65 -50.03
CA PHE A 6 -3.35 25.02 -51.26
C PHE A 6 -3.36 23.51 -51.03
N ILE A 7 -4.49 22.87 -51.33
CA ILE A 7 -4.60 21.43 -51.45
C ILE A 7 -5.00 21.16 -52.89
N ASP A 8 -4.09 20.56 -53.65
CA ASP A 8 -4.47 19.84 -54.85
C ASP A 8 -3.50 18.66 -55.09
N GLY A 9 -4.08 17.48 -55.32
CA GLY A 9 -3.45 16.33 -55.97
C GLY A 9 -2.08 15.81 -55.49
N GLY A 10 -2.02 15.19 -54.30
CA GLY A 10 -1.35 13.88 -54.13
C GLY A 10 0.14 13.71 -54.47
N HIS A 11 1.04 14.58 -54.01
CA HIS A 11 2.46 14.21 -53.80
C HIS A 11 3.12 15.11 -52.73
N LEU A 12 3.50 14.54 -51.58
CA LEU A 12 4.21 15.24 -50.51
C LEU A 12 5.72 15.22 -50.77
N THR A 13 6.26 16.27 -51.37
CA THR A 13 7.71 16.45 -51.45
C THR A 13 8.21 17.21 -50.22
N MET A 14 8.78 16.50 -49.26
CA MET A 14 9.37 17.09 -48.06
C MET A 14 10.80 17.59 -48.37
N GLN A 15 10.98 18.90 -48.57
CA GLN A 15 12.32 19.48 -48.66
C GLN A 15 12.87 19.78 -47.27
N PHE A 16 13.87 19.00 -46.85
CA PHE A 16 14.67 19.28 -45.66
C PHE A 16 15.74 20.33 -45.99
N SER A 17 15.54 21.56 -45.50
CA SER A 17 16.60 22.57 -45.44
C SER A 17 17.58 22.22 -44.33
N ARG A 18 18.85 22.04 -44.71
CA ARG A 18 19.97 21.71 -43.83
C ARG A 18 20.31 22.89 -42.92
N HIS A 19 19.75 22.89 -41.70
CA HIS A 19 20.30 23.64 -40.58
C HIS A 19 20.75 22.64 -39.52
N CYS A 20 22.06 22.47 -39.45
CA CYS A 20 22.78 21.53 -38.61
C CYS A 20 22.74 22.01 -37.14
N CYS A 21 21.62 21.77 -36.46
CA CYS A 21 21.59 21.71 -35.00
C CYS A 21 21.29 20.25 -34.64
N ALA A 22 22.36 19.46 -34.45
CA ALA A 22 22.25 18.11 -33.91
C ALA A 22 21.83 18.20 -32.44
N CYS A 23 20.53 18.30 -32.19
CA CYS A 23 19.97 18.06 -30.86
C CYS A 23 20.13 16.57 -30.56
N ILE A 24 21.20 16.21 -29.85
CA ILE A 24 21.34 14.87 -29.26
C ILE A 24 20.22 14.75 -28.22
N VAL A 25 19.13 14.08 -28.59
CA VAL A 25 18.09 13.66 -27.65
C VAL A 25 18.70 12.51 -26.84
N ALA A 26 19.31 12.84 -25.71
CA ALA A 26 19.73 11.84 -24.73
C ALA A 26 18.46 11.18 -24.18
N LEU A 27 18.15 9.97 -24.67
CA LEU A 27 17.16 9.08 -24.07
C LEU A 27 17.67 8.70 -22.67
N ALA A 28 17.24 9.45 -21.66
CA ALA A 28 17.43 9.06 -20.27
C ALA A 28 16.62 7.79 -20.03
N PHE A 29 17.28 6.65 -20.07
CA PHE A 29 16.70 5.39 -19.61
C PHE A 29 16.44 5.53 -18.11
N VAL A 30 15.17 5.75 -17.74
CA VAL A 30 14.72 5.71 -16.35
C VAL A 30 14.99 4.30 -15.83
N HIS A 31 16.11 4.12 -15.14
CA HIS A 31 16.42 2.89 -14.43
C HIS A 31 15.43 2.81 -13.27
N HIS A 32 14.41 1.98 -13.41
CA HIS A 32 13.58 1.60 -12.28
C HIS A 32 14.48 0.89 -11.27
N ALA A 33 14.66 1.46 -10.09
CA ALA A 33 15.26 0.75 -8.97
C ALA A 33 14.44 -0.53 -8.73
N PRO A 34 15.10 -1.68 -8.48
CA PRO A 34 14.39 -2.91 -8.20
C PRO A 34 13.52 -2.72 -6.95
N ALA A 35 12.32 -3.31 -6.92
CA ALA A 35 11.48 -3.32 -5.72
C ALA A 35 12.26 -3.97 -4.57
N VAL A 36 12.49 -3.22 -3.49
CA VAL A 36 13.22 -3.69 -2.32
C VAL A 36 12.22 -4.07 -1.24
N THR A 37 12.48 -5.20 -0.56
CA THR A 37 11.78 -5.50 0.70
C THR A 37 12.60 -4.94 1.85
N THR A 38 11.99 -4.11 2.69
CA THR A 38 12.63 -3.50 3.85
C THR A 38 11.82 -3.80 5.11
N SER A 39 12.51 -4.29 6.14
CA SER A 39 11.89 -4.75 7.38
C SER A 39 12.14 -3.78 8.51
N TRP A 40 11.11 -3.54 9.32
CA TRP A 40 11.23 -2.73 10.53
C TRP A 40 12.11 -3.42 11.57
N ILE A 41 13.06 -2.70 12.16
CA ILE A 41 14.04 -3.27 13.10
C ILE A 41 13.88 -2.83 14.56
N SER A 42 13.07 -1.80 14.84
CA SER A 42 12.89 -1.27 16.19
C SER A 42 11.77 -1.96 16.95
N ASN A 43 12.04 -2.35 18.20
CA ASN A 43 11.06 -2.99 19.07
C ASN A 43 10.21 -1.98 19.88
N VAL A 44 10.57 -0.70 19.89
CA VAL A 44 9.91 0.36 20.68
C VAL A 44 9.10 1.33 19.82
N GLY A 45 9.04 1.09 18.51
CA GLY A 45 8.43 2.01 17.56
C GLY A 45 9.41 3.12 17.11
N GLY A 46 8.86 4.22 16.62
CA GLY A 46 9.62 5.37 16.12
C GLY A 46 9.04 6.00 14.86
N SER A 47 9.79 6.91 14.27
CA SER A 47 9.40 7.58 13.02
C SER A 47 9.52 6.65 11.82
N PHE A 48 8.49 6.62 10.98
CA PHE A 48 8.47 5.85 9.73
C PHE A 48 9.63 6.24 8.79
N THR A 49 10.01 7.52 8.77
CA THR A 49 11.04 8.05 7.88
C THR A 49 12.46 7.94 8.42
N ASP A 50 12.67 7.32 9.58
CA ASP A 50 14.01 7.10 10.12
C ASP A 50 14.65 5.89 9.43
N PRO A 51 15.67 6.07 8.57
CA PRO A 51 16.29 4.95 7.85
C PRO A 51 16.98 3.96 8.79
N LEU A 52 17.35 4.36 10.01
CA LEU A 52 17.93 3.46 11.02
C LEU A 52 16.90 2.50 11.63
N LYS A 53 15.62 2.66 11.31
CA LYS A 53 14.54 1.76 11.73
C LYS A 53 14.23 0.69 10.69
N TRP A 54 14.97 0.66 9.58
CA TRP A 54 14.72 -0.22 8.45
C TRP A 54 15.97 -0.99 8.04
N THR A 55 15.81 -2.24 7.58
CA THR A 55 16.95 -3.05 7.11
C THR A 55 17.59 -2.53 5.83
N ASN A 56 16.78 -1.98 4.92
CA ASN A 56 17.23 -1.53 3.59
C ASN A 56 16.83 -0.06 3.32
N GLY A 57 16.79 0.75 4.37
CA GLY A 57 16.30 2.12 4.30
C GLY A 57 14.77 2.22 4.25
N VAL A 58 14.27 3.45 4.25
CA VAL A 58 12.83 3.75 4.27
C VAL A 58 12.17 3.25 2.99
N PRO A 59 11.08 2.46 3.06
CA PRO A 59 10.40 1.98 1.86
C PRO A 59 9.90 3.12 1.00
N GLN A 60 10.13 3.01 -0.31
CA GLN A 60 9.67 3.91 -1.35
C GLN A 60 8.50 3.30 -2.14
N PHE A 61 8.03 4.01 -3.17
CA PHE A 61 6.79 3.70 -3.89
C PHE A 61 6.70 2.29 -4.51
N ASN A 62 7.84 1.68 -4.83
CA ASN A 62 7.90 0.32 -5.40
C ASN A 62 8.25 -0.77 -4.37
N ASP A 63 8.47 -0.38 -3.12
CA ASP A 63 9.03 -1.26 -2.11
C ASP A 63 7.96 -1.95 -1.27
N THR A 64 8.39 -3.03 -0.62
CA THR A 64 7.60 -3.75 0.38
C THR A 64 8.08 -3.37 1.77
N ALA A 65 7.19 -2.78 2.57
CA ALA A 65 7.41 -2.54 3.99
C ALA A 65 6.94 -3.74 4.82
N VAL A 66 7.83 -4.31 5.65
CA VAL A 66 7.52 -5.47 6.48
C VAL A 66 7.64 -5.12 7.96
N PHE A 67 6.55 -5.30 8.70
CA PHE A 67 6.51 -5.23 10.16
C PHE A 67 6.29 -6.63 10.73
N ASN A 68 7.35 -7.41 10.79
CA ASN A 68 7.33 -8.71 11.41
C ASN A 68 8.55 -8.86 12.34
N ARG A 69 8.32 -8.69 13.64
CA ARG A 69 9.39 -8.82 14.63
C ARG A 69 9.51 -10.23 15.18
N ASN A 70 8.53 -11.11 14.94
CA ASN A 70 8.47 -12.48 15.50
C ASN A 70 8.61 -12.52 17.03
N LEU A 71 8.17 -11.47 17.72
CA LEU A 71 8.30 -11.34 19.17
C LEU A 71 6.96 -11.11 19.87
N ASN A 72 5.84 -11.07 19.13
CA ASN A 72 4.52 -10.73 19.65
C ASN A 72 4.54 -9.43 20.47
N ILE A 73 5.21 -8.41 19.94
CA ILE A 73 5.37 -7.10 20.58
C ILE A 73 4.42 -6.07 19.98
N GLN A 74 4.11 -5.07 20.78
CA GLN A 74 3.34 -3.90 20.36
C GLN A 74 4.23 -2.67 20.25
N TYR A 75 4.10 -1.91 19.17
CA TYR A 75 4.77 -0.63 19.03
C TYR A 75 4.05 0.34 18.10
N ASN A 76 4.38 1.63 18.25
CA ASN A 76 3.80 2.72 17.48
C ASN A 76 4.78 3.24 16.44
N VAL A 77 4.30 3.41 15.21
CA VAL A 77 5.04 4.00 14.10
C VAL A 77 4.39 5.33 13.78
N THR A 78 5.18 6.40 13.90
CA THR A 78 4.70 7.76 13.66
C THR A 78 5.11 8.25 12.28
N PHE A 79 4.16 8.88 11.60
CA PHE A 79 4.41 9.56 10.34
C PHE A 79 4.68 11.03 10.63
N PRO A 80 5.86 11.57 10.30
CA PRO A 80 6.15 13.00 10.49
C PRO A 80 5.08 13.84 9.79
N GLY A 81 4.50 14.79 10.52
CA GLY A 81 3.62 15.80 9.94
C GLY A 81 4.39 16.82 9.09
N ARG A 82 3.67 17.83 8.61
CA ARG A 82 4.21 18.89 7.75
C ARG A 82 4.02 20.28 8.34
N GLN A 83 4.70 21.28 7.81
CA GLN A 83 4.37 22.67 8.13
C GLN A 83 3.05 23.07 7.45
N ALA A 84 2.37 24.09 7.99
CA ALA A 84 1.04 24.48 7.50
C ALA A 84 0.99 24.86 6.01
N LEU A 85 2.09 25.42 5.48
CA LEU A 85 2.22 25.88 4.10
C LEU A 85 2.82 24.83 3.15
N ASP A 86 3.35 23.73 3.68
CA ASP A 86 3.86 22.63 2.86
C ASP A 86 2.70 21.85 2.24
N PRO A 87 2.84 21.24 1.06
CA PRO A 87 1.80 20.35 0.55
C PRO A 87 1.58 19.12 1.47
N PRO A 88 0.37 18.53 1.51
CA PRO A 88 0.13 17.26 2.20
C PRO A 88 1.11 16.16 1.77
N ILE A 89 1.64 15.43 2.75
CA ILE A 89 2.58 14.34 2.50
C ILE A 89 1.81 13.04 2.31
N VAL A 90 2.11 12.35 1.21
CA VAL A 90 1.63 10.99 0.94
C VAL A 90 2.82 10.06 0.97
N TYR A 91 2.85 9.18 1.97
CA TYR A 91 3.78 8.07 2.01
C TYR A 91 3.24 6.99 1.10
N ALA A 92 4.01 6.57 0.10
CA ALA A 92 3.58 5.56 -0.87
C ALA A 92 4.55 4.38 -0.86
N MET A 93 3.98 3.18 -0.91
CA MET A 93 4.72 1.93 -1.04
C MET A 93 3.93 0.95 -1.90
N LYS A 94 4.61 -0.04 -2.47
CA LYS A 94 3.93 -1.08 -3.23
C LYS A 94 3.11 -1.94 -2.27
N GLN A 95 3.77 -2.47 -1.23
CA GLN A 95 3.15 -3.46 -0.35
C GLN A 95 3.48 -3.19 1.12
N LEU A 96 2.51 -3.50 1.98
CA LEU A 96 2.63 -3.48 3.43
C LEU A 96 2.30 -4.86 3.99
N ARG A 97 3.23 -5.45 4.75
CA ARG A 97 3.05 -6.75 5.40
C ARG A 97 3.18 -6.62 6.92
N ILE A 98 2.20 -7.11 7.65
CA ILE A 98 2.20 -7.16 9.12
C ILE A 98 2.21 -8.64 9.54
N GLY A 99 3.28 -9.05 10.22
CA GLY A 99 3.44 -10.42 10.76
C GLY A 99 3.16 -10.47 12.27
N THR A 100 3.93 -11.25 13.04
CA THR A 100 3.74 -11.44 14.49
C THR A 100 4.11 -10.20 15.31
N SER A 101 3.28 -9.17 15.24
CA SER A 101 3.36 -7.90 15.97
C SER A 101 2.00 -7.21 16.02
N THR A 102 1.81 -6.34 17.02
CA THR A 102 0.79 -5.28 16.99
C THR A 102 1.44 -3.96 16.61
N VAL A 103 1.06 -3.40 15.47
CA VAL A 103 1.62 -2.15 14.95
C VAL A 103 0.55 -1.08 14.93
N SER A 104 0.83 0.08 15.52
CA SER A 104 -0.09 1.22 15.46
C SER A 104 0.50 2.34 14.61
N PHE A 105 -0.21 2.72 13.54
CA PHE A 105 0.13 3.86 12.71
C PHE A 105 -0.58 5.11 13.21
N ALA A 106 0.21 6.15 13.45
CA ALA A 106 -0.28 7.42 13.95
C ALA A 106 0.43 8.59 13.29
N ASP A 107 -0.24 9.73 13.24
CA ASP A 107 0.43 10.99 12.96
C ASP A 107 1.40 11.34 14.09
N SER A 108 2.50 12.01 13.75
CA SER A 108 3.40 12.58 14.75
C SER A 108 2.68 13.63 15.58
N THR A 109 2.93 13.63 16.89
CA THR A 109 2.41 14.62 17.84
C THR A 109 3.37 15.80 18.04
N ASN A 110 4.34 15.97 17.13
CA ASN A 110 5.31 17.07 17.22
C ASN A 110 4.60 18.42 17.13
N PHE A 111 4.91 19.31 18.06
CA PHE A 111 4.34 20.65 18.10
C PHE A 111 4.69 21.44 16.82
N GLY A 112 3.71 22.17 16.29
CA GLY A 112 3.87 23.00 15.10
C GLY A 112 3.76 22.26 13.77
N LEU A 113 3.55 20.94 13.77
CA LEU A 113 3.27 20.18 12.55
C LEU A 113 1.78 19.85 12.44
N LEU A 114 1.25 19.89 11.22
CA LEU A 114 -0.08 19.39 10.92
C LEU A 114 -0.05 17.86 10.85
N ALA A 115 -0.96 17.23 11.60
CA ALA A 115 -1.19 15.79 11.64
C ALA A 115 -2.20 15.38 10.56
N ASP A 116 -1.80 15.50 9.29
CA ASP A 116 -2.68 15.20 8.15
C ASP A 116 -2.07 14.21 7.14
N ASN A 117 -1.27 13.27 7.64
CA ASN A 117 -0.54 12.34 6.79
C ASN A 117 -1.46 11.32 6.11
N SER A 118 -1.07 10.96 4.90
CA SER A 118 -1.70 9.89 4.14
C SER A 118 -0.71 8.76 3.89
N LEU A 119 -1.16 7.52 4.04
CA LEU A 119 -0.42 6.34 3.60
C LEU A 119 -1.16 5.68 2.42
N ALA A 120 -0.45 5.42 1.33
CA ALA A 120 -0.95 4.77 0.13
C ALA A 120 -0.17 3.48 -0.15
N VAL A 121 -0.90 2.36 -0.22
CA VAL A 121 -0.35 1.04 -0.53
C VAL A 121 -0.90 0.55 -1.86
N ILE A 122 -0.09 0.69 -2.91
CA ILE A 122 -0.61 0.80 -4.28
C ILE A 122 -0.47 -0.47 -5.13
N ASN A 123 -0.04 -1.61 -4.58
CA ASN A 123 0.07 -2.84 -5.38
C ASN A 123 -1.30 -3.26 -5.96
N PRO A 124 -1.50 -3.19 -7.28
CA PRO A 124 -2.78 -3.50 -7.91
C PRO A 124 -3.02 -5.01 -8.08
N SER A 125 -2.06 -5.85 -7.66
CA SER A 125 -2.12 -7.31 -7.81
C SER A 125 -3.41 -7.88 -7.23
N GLY A 126 -4.12 -8.66 -8.06
CA GLY A 126 -5.29 -9.44 -7.62
C GLY A 126 -4.91 -10.73 -6.88
N ASN A 127 -3.64 -11.15 -6.97
CA ASN A 127 -3.16 -12.36 -6.30
C ASN A 127 -3.18 -12.14 -4.78
N GLN A 128 -3.90 -13.00 -4.07
CA GLN A 128 -4.19 -12.90 -2.64
C GLN A 128 -2.90 -12.80 -1.79
N ALA A 129 -1.86 -13.56 -2.16
CA ALA A 129 -0.58 -13.57 -1.45
C ALA A 129 0.33 -12.36 -1.77
N ASP A 130 -0.04 -11.55 -2.76
CA ASP A 130 0.70 -10.37 -3.20
C ASP A 130 -0.17 -9.09 -3.20
N ARG A 131 -1.22 -9.05 -2.39
CA ARG A 131 -2.05 -7.84 -2.27
C ARG A 131 -1.27 -6.68 -1.65
N GLY A 132 -1.79 -5.47 -1.82
CA GLY A 132 -1.21 -4.26 -1.25
C GLY A 132 -0.98 -4.39 0.25
N ILE A 133 -2.03 -4.70 1.01
CA ILE A 133 -1.91 -4.94 2.46
C ILE A 133 -2.08 -6.42 2.76
N ILE A 134 -1.18 -7.00 3.56
CA ILE A 134 -1.33 -8.35 4.10
C ILE A 134 -1.10 -8.32 5.61
N VAL A 135 -2.05 -8.83 6.40
CA VAL A 135 -1.97 -8.91 7.87
C VAL A 135 -2.12 -10.37 8.29
N GLY A 136 -1.06 -10.97 8.85
CA GLY A 136 -1.01 -12.39 9.19
C GLY A 136 -0.73 -13.26 7.96
N ASP A 137 0.51 -13.18 7.45
CA ASP A 137 0.97 -13.77 6.19
C ASP A 137 1.64 -15.15 6.33
N ALA A 138 1.78 -15.68 7.55
CA ALA A 138 2.31 -17.03 7.79
C ALA A 138 1.60 -17.74 8.96
N ALA A 139 1.71 -19.06 8.98
CA ALA A 139 1.14 -19.91 10.03
C ALA A 139 1.68 -19.55 11.42
N GLY A 140 0.80 -19.53 12.42
CA GLY A 140 1.15 -19.20 13.81
C GLY A 140 1.34 -17.71 14.09
N GLN A 141 1.23 -16.83 13.09
CA GLN A 141 1.30 -15.40 13.31
C GLN A 141 0.01 -14.86 13.90
N VAL A 142 0.13 -13.95 14.88
CA VAL A 142 -0.95 -13.08 15.35
C VAL A 142 -0.54 -11.65 15.04
N ALA A 143 -1.20 -11.06 14.05
CA ALA A 143 -0.85 -9.78 13.44
C ALA A 143 -1.99 -8.78 13.66
N VAL A 144 -1.65 -7.61 14.19
CA VAL A 144 -2.63 -6.53 14.40
C VAL A 144 -2.10 -5.23 13.83
N LEU A 145 -2.92 -4.58 13.00
CA LEU A 145 -2.67 -3.25 12.46
C LEU A 145 -3.71 -2.29 13.04
N ASN A 146 -3.26 -1.34 13.83
CA ASN A 146 -4.08 -0.20 14.26
C ASN A 146 -3.72 1.01 13.40
N THR A 147 -4.71 1.82 13.02
CA THR A 147 -4.45 3.09 12.33
C THR A 147 -5.34 4.20 12.89
N ILE A 148 -4.74 5.38 13.03
CA ILE A 148 -5.45 6.65 13.24
C ILE A 148 -5.08 7.70 12.19
N LEU A 149 -4.34 7.30 11.14
CA LEU A 149 -3.93 8.21 10.07
C LEU A 149 -5.14 8.86 9.41
N LYS A 150 -5.03 10.13 9.05
CA LYS A 150 -6.09 10.87 8.36
C LYS A 150 -6.61 10.13 7.13
N SER A 151 -5.71 9.57 6.32
CA SER A 151 -6.05 8.76 5.16
C SER A 151 -5.12 7.55 5.04
N PHE A 152 -5.71 6.36 4.93
CA PHE A 152 -5.01 5.13 4.64
C PHE A 152 -5.69 4.46 3.44
N LEU A 153 -5.02 4.54 2.30
CA LEU A 153 -5.48 4.05 1.02
C LEU A 153 -4.75 2.75 0.68
N ALA A 154 -5.49 1.77 0.17
CA ALA A 154 -4.87 0.62 -0.47
C ALA A 154 -5.66 0.16 -1.70
N ALA A 155 -4.98 -0.48 -2.64
CA ALA A 155 -5.64 -1.11 -3.77
C ALA A 155 -6.41 -2.38 -3.34
N ALA A 156 -5.74 -3.24 -2.58
CA ALA A 156 -6.26 -4.54 -2.14
C ALA A 156 -5.67 -4.97 -0.79
N ALA A 157 -6.43 -5.73 0.01
CA ALA A 157 -5.97 -6.23 1.30
C ALA A 157 -6.36 -7.69 1.57
N THR A 158 -5.49 -8.45 2.23
CA THR A 158 -5.78 -9.76 2.84
C THR A 158 -5.54 -9.70 4.34
N ILE A 159 -6.51 -10.17 5.13
CA ILE A 159 -6.43 -10.24 6.58
C ILE A 159 -6.60 -11.70 7.01
N GLY A 160 -5.57 -12.31 7.59
CA GLY A 160 -5.51 -13.74 7.88
C GLY A 160 -5.30 -14.56 6.61
N ASP A 161 -4.14 -14.40 5.97
CA ASP A 161 -3.86 -15.00 4.65
C ASP A 161 -3.67 -16.51 4.72
N VAL A 162 -2.84 -16.99 5.65
CA VAL A 162 -2.41 -18.40 5.74
C VAL A 162 -3.12 -19.15 6.87
N ALA A 163 -3.35 -20.45 6.67
CA ALA A 163 -3.91 -21.34 7.69
C ALA A 163 -3.14 -21.24 9.02
N GLY A 164 -3.89 -21.05 10.10
CA GLY A 164 -3.33 -20.87 11.45
C GLY A 164 -2.76 -19.49 11.74
N SER A 165 -2.90 -18.51 10.83
CA SER A 165 -2.63 -17.10 11.11
C SER A 165 -3.89 -16.39 11.65
N VAL A 166 -3.68 -15.33 12.42
CA VAL A 166 -4.72 -14.41 12.87
C VAL A 166 -4.34 -13.00 12.44
N GLY A 167 -5.11 -12.39 11.56
CA GLY A 167 -4.95 -11.00 11.14
C GLY A 167 -6.06 -10.12 11.69
N THR A 168 -5.71 -8.92 12.16
CA THR A 168 -6.67 -7.92 12.62
C THR A 168 -6.32 -6.54 12.09
N VAL A 169 -7.30 -5.81 11.55
CA VAL A 169 -7.17 -4.39 11.21
C VAL A 169 -8.17 -3.58 12.03
N ASN A 170 -7.68 -2.61 12.79
CA ASN A 170 -8.47 -1.68 13.59
C ASN A 170 -8.32 -0.25 13.05
N VAL A 171 -9.43 0.32 12.60
CA VAL A 171 -9.51 1.71 12.14
C VAL A 171 -10.05 2.55 13.29
N ASN A 172 -9.12 3.19 14.01
CA ASN A 172 -9.39 3.95 15.22
C ASN A 172 -9.55 5.45 14.95
N GLY A 173 -9.36 5.89 13.70
CA GLY A 173 -9.50 7.28 13.26
C GLY A 173 -9.26 7.42 11.76
N GLY A 174 -9.61 8.59 11.22
CA GLY A 174 -9.41 8.94 9.81
C GLY A 174 -10.23 8.09 8.82
N VAL A 175 -9.74 7.98 7.59
CA VAL A 175 -10.38 7.23 6.50
C VAL A 175 -9.51 6.05 6.12
N PHE A 176 -10.05 4.84 6.16
CA PHE A 176 -9.43 3.65 5.55
C PHE A 176 -10.23 3.27 4.30
N SER A 177 -9.60 3.35 3.14
CA SER A 177 -10.28 3.14 1.86
C SER A 177 -9.55 2.14 0.98
N MET A 178 -10.34 1.27 0.37
CA MET A 178 -9.88 0.31 -0.62
C MET A 178 -10.36 0.77 -2.00
N ALA A 179 -9.44 1.10 -2.90
CA ALA A 179 -9.80 1.49 -4.26
C ALA A 179 -10.34 0.31 -5.08
N GLY A 180 -10.01 -0.92 -4.67
CA GLY A 180 -10.29 -2.15 -5.40
C GLY A 180 -9.14 -2.50 -6.34
N SER A 181 -8.97 -3.80 -6.58
CA SER A 181 -8.15 -4.30 -7.68
C SER A 181 -9.06 -4.50 -8.89
N GLU A 182 -8.57 -4.22 -10.10
CA GLU A 182 -9.28 -4.57 -11.35
C GLU A 182 -9.52 -6.09 -11.49
N PHE A 183 -8.89 -6.89 -10.63
CA PHE A 183 -8.78 -8.34 -10.72
C PHE A 183 -9.50 -9.11 -9.60
N GLY A 184 -10.38 -8.49 -8.80
CA GLY A 184 -11.15 -9.20 -7.78
C GLY A 184 -11.63 -8.35 -6.60
N ASP A 185 -11.95 -9.02 -5.49
CA ASP A 185 -12.41 -8.37 -4.25
C ASP A 185 -11.43 -7.29 -3.79
N SER A 186 -11.93 -6.18 -3.24
CA SER A 186 -11.05 -5.13 -2.70
C SER A 186 -10.43 -5.54 -1.36
N ILE A 187 -11.12 -6.39 -0.59
CA ILE A 187 -10.66 -6.91 0.69
C ILE A 187 -11.05 -8.37 0.86
N ILE A 188 -10.13 -9.17 1.39
CA ILE A 188 -10.36 -10.56 1.80
C ILE A 188 -10.11 -10.65 3.30
N ILE A 189 -11.08 -11.19 4.03
CA ILE A 189 -11.00 -11.40 5.48
C ILE A 189 -11.14 -12.90 5.76
N GLY A 190 -10.09 -13.49 6.31
CA GLY A 190 -9.97 -14.92 6.57
C GLY A 190 -9.82 -15.72 5.28
N ASN A 191 -8.70 -15.56 4.58
CA ASN A 191 -8.44 -16.29 3.34
C ASN A 191 -8.31 -17.80 3.63
N ASP A 192 -7.21 -18.20 4.28
CA ASP A 192 -7.08 -19.50 4.94
C ASP A 192 -6.90 -19.38 6.47
N GLY A 193 -6.59 -18.18 6.97
CA GLY A 193 -6.48 -17.88 8.40
C GLY A 193 -7.75 -17.31 9.02
N ALA A 194 -7.63 -16.83 10.26
CA ALA A 194 -8.66 -16.02 10.90
C ALA A 194 -8.41 -14.54 10.62
N GLY A 195 -9.37 -13.87 9.97
CA GLY A 195 -9.31 -12.43 9.74
C GLY A 195 -10.37 -11.70 10.55
N SER A 196 -10.04 -10.53 11.09
CA SER A 196 -11.01 -9.62 11.64
C SER A 196 -10.73 -8.17 11.25
N ARG A 197 -11.80 -7.37 11.17
CA ARG A 197 -11.73 -5.94 10.90
C ARG A 197 -12.69 -5.20 11.81
N ALA A 198 -12.21 -4.18 12.49
CA ALA A 198 -13.01 -3.33 13.36
C ALA A 198 -12.85 -1.84 12.99
N VAL A 199 -13.93 -1.08 13.16
CA VAL A 199 -13.95 0.38 13.02
C VAL A 199 -14.48 0.93 14.33
N VAL A 200 -13.65 1.70 15.01
CA VAL A 200 -14.00 2.24 16.33
C VAL A 200 -14.34 3.72 16.23
N ALA A 201 -13.58 4.49 15.46
CA ALA A 201 -13.80 5.94 15.31
C ALA A 201 -13.34 6.50 13.95
N GLY A 202 -13.30 5.68 12.90
CA GLY A 202 -12.96 6.09 11.53
C GLY A 202 -14.08 5.85 10.52
N ASP A 203 -13.78 6.14 9.26
CA ASP A 203 -14.63 5.85 8.09
C ASP A 203 -14.05 4.70 7.28
N LEU A 204 -14.92 3.81 6.78
CA LEU A 204 -14.56 2.74 5.85
C LEU A 204 -15.19 2.99 4.50
N ARG A 205 -14.35 3.01 3.47
CA ARG A 205 -14.80 3.13 2.08
C ARG A 205 -14.29 1.96 1.28
N ASP A 206 -15.07 0.88 1.28
CA ASP A 206 -14.78 -0.31 0.51
C ASP A 206 -16.05 -1.02 0.02
N ARG A 207 -15.87 -1.90 -0.98
CA ARG A 207 -16.85 -2.92 -1.35
C ARG A 207 -16.44 -4.23 -0.68
N VAL A 208 -17.08 -4.55 0.43
CA VAL A 208 -16.81 -5.79 1.19
C VAL A 208 -17.50 -6.97 0.50
N VAL A 209 -16.72 -8.02 0.24
CA VAL A 209 -17.26 -9.36 -0.07
C VAL A 209 -16.91 -10.28 1.11
N ILE A 210 -17.92 -10.68 1.88
CA ILE A 210 -17.72 -11.60 3.01
C ILE A 210 -17.86 -13.03 2.49
N HIS A 211 -16.73 -13.72 2.30
CA HIS A 211 -16.71 -15.14 1.98
C HIS A 211 -17.05 -15.98 3.23
N ARG A 212 -18.35 -16.27 3.43
CA ARG A 212 -18.75 -17.24 4.47
C ARG A 212 -18.45 -18.65 3.94
N ARG A 213 -17.39 -19.30 4.43
CA ARG A 213 -17.15 -20.73 4.17
C ARG A 213 -18.34 -21.52 4.73
N SER A 214 -19.23 -21.97 3.85
CA SER A 214 -20.28 -22.92 4.19
C SER A 214 -19.61 -24.26 4.50
N THR A 215 -19.49 -24.61 5.78
CA THR A 215 -19.14 -25.97 6.19
C THR A 215 -20.32 -26.88 5.84
N HIS A 216 -20.31 -27.43 4.63
CA HIS A 216 -21.27 -28.45 4.22
C HIS A 216 -20.93 -29.73 5.00
N LYS A 217 -21.62 -29.96 6.12
CA LYS A 217 -21.57 -31.24 6.84
C LYS A 217 -22.12 -32.32 5.91
N GLU A 218 -21.23 -33.12 5.35
CA GLU A 218 -21.56 -34.36 4.65
C GLU A 218 -22.25 -35.29 5.65
N LYS A 219 -23.57 -35.49 5.48
CA LYS A 219 -24.33 -36.48 6.24
C LYS A 219 -23.89 -37.86 5.77
N GLY A 220 -23.00 -38.48 6.55
CA GLY A 220 -22.71 -39.90 6.43
C GLY A 220 -23.99 -40.72 6.47
N LYS A 221 -24.24 -41.43 5.37
CA LYS A 221 -25.32 -42.42 5.24
C LYS A 221 -24.84 -43.68 5.97
N MET A 222 -25.30 -43.88 7.21
CA MET A 222 -25.16 -45.17 7.88
C MET A 222 -26.11 -46.16 7.21
N THR A 223 -25.52 -47.15 6.54
CA THR A 223 -26.14 -48.41 6.12
C THR A 223 -26.38 -49.33 7.30
#